data_AF-A0A3P7MYJ2-F1
#
_entry.id   AF-A0A3P7MYJ2-F1
#
_cell.length_a   1.000
_cell.length_b   1.000
_cell.length_c   1.000
_cell.angle_alpha   90.00
_cell.angle_beta   90.00
_cell.angle_gamma   90.00
#
_symmetry.space_group_name_H-M   'P 1'
#
loop_
_entity.id
_entity.type
_entity.pdbx_description
1 polymer ?
#
loop_
_entity_poly.entity_id
_entity_poly.type
_entity_poly.pdbx_seq_one_letter_code
_entity_poly.pdbx_strand_id
1 'polypeptide(L)'
;MCPIKTSPADGTVLYIGPVDETTNQLCQVKGVHYSINEFLGPTEAFRTQEATRKKKKLILYQCVIYLGPGDYHRFHTPADWTITTRRHFPGKLISVRPTFASRLPGLFALNERVVYLGRWKHGFMSFTAVGATGVGSICVEADSNLCTNKPTRSSLGLPSY
;
A
#
# COMPACT_ATOMS: atom_id res chain seq x y z
N MET A 1 9.65 21.08 0.99
CA MET A 1 10.13 20.19 -0.08
C MET A 1 9.71 18.76 0.25
N CYS A 2 8.85 18.16 -0.57
CA CYS A 2 8.49 16.74 -0.47
C CYS A 2 9.76 15.91 -0.75
N PRO A 3 10.13 14.91 0.06
CA PRO A 3 11.45 14.31 -0.06
C PRO A 3 11.48 13.08 -0.98
N ILE A 4 10.38 12.78 -1.67
CA ILE A 4 10.28 11.81 -2.77
C ILE A 4 11.03 12.39 -3.98
N LYS A 5 12.02 11.68 -4.51
CA LYS A 5 12.84 12.17 -5.62
C LYS A 5 12.14 11.99 -6.98
N THR A 6 11.28 10.99 -7.12
CA THR A 6 10.57 10.66 -8.37
C THR A 6 9.19 10.06 -8.07
N SER A 7 8.24 10.22 -9.02
CA SER A 7 6.98 9.48 -8.93
C SER A 7 7.27 7.97 -9.01
N PRO A 8 6.68 7.13 -8.15
CA PRO A 8 6.91 5.70 -8.19
C PRO A 8 6.20 4.99 -9.34
N ALA A 9 5.17 5.59 -9.93
CA ALA A 9 4.40 5.02 -11.03
C ALA A 9 3.75 6.13 -11.86
N ASP A 10 3.36 5.78 -13.08
CA ASP A 10 2.44 6.59 -13.88
C ASP A 10 1.01 6.45 -13.31
N GLY A 11 0.19 7.48 -13.48
CA GLY A 11 -1.20 7.44 -13.06
C GLY A 11 -1.66 8.72 -12.36
N THR A 12 -2.78 8.63 -11.66
CA THR A 12 -3.45 9.77 -11.03
C THR A 12 -3.31 9.73 -9.52
N VAL A 13 -2.81 10.81 -8.92
CA VAL A 13 -2.82 10.98 -7.45
C VAL A 13 -4.27 11.13 -6.99
N LEU A 14 -4.78 10.15 -6.24
CA LEU A 14 -6.12 10.20 -5.65
C LEU A 14 -6.16 10.95 -4.33
N TYR A 15 -5.09 10.82 -3.54
CA TYR A 15 -4.95 11.48 -2.25
C TYR A 15 -3.49 11.66 -1.89
N ILE A 16 -3.14 12.82 -1.35
CA ILE A 16 -1.88 13.07 -0.66
C ILE A 16 -2.14 13.90 0.59
N GLY A 17 -1.59 13.50 1.72
CA GLY A 17 -1.84 14.20 2.98
C GLY A 17 -1.18 13.56 4.19
N PRO A 18 -1.21 14.26 5.33
CA PRO A 18 -0.70 13.72 6.58
C PRO A 18 -1.56 12.54 7.05
N VAL A 19 -0.92 11.58 7.70
CA VAL A 19 -1.59 10.52 8.45
C VAL A 19 -1.96 11.08 9.82
N ASP A 20 -3.20 10.84 10.24
CA ASP A 20 -3.61 11.19 11.59
C ASP A 20 -3.05 10.19 12.59
N GLU A 21 -1.99 10.59 13.29
CA GLU A 21 -1.31 9.75 14.27
C GLU A 21 -2.15 9.48 15.52
N THR A 22 -3.14 10.33 15.82
CA THR A 22 -4.00 10.20 17.01
C THR A 22 -5.08 9.14 16.82
N THR A 23 -5.70 9.13 15.63
CA THR A 23 -6.72 8.14 15.27
C THR A 23 -6.12 6.90 14.60
N ASN A 24 -4.87 6.96 14.16
CA ASN A 24 -4.19 5.90 13.42
C ASN A 24 -4.92 5.54 12.11
N GLN A 25 -5.52 6.54 11.47
CA GLN A 25 -6.34 6.39 10.27
C GLN A 25 -5.67 6.99 9.04
N LEU A 26 -5.87 6.30 7.91
CA LEU A 26 -5.51 6.73 6.56
C LEU A 26 -6.76 7.22 5.83
N CYS A 27 -6.62 8.26 5.02
CA CYS A 27 -7.67 8.71 4.10
C CYS A 27 -7.59 7.92 2.79
N GLN A 28 -8.70 7.36 2.34
CA GLN A 28 -8.83 6.63 1.10
C GLN A 28 -9.03 7.59 -0.08
N VAL A 29 -10.23 8.17 -0.16
CA VAL A 29 -10.68 9.13 -1.16
C VAL A 29 -11.83 9.91 -0.52
N LYS A 30 -11.87 11.25 -0.67
CA LYS A 30 -13.02 12.10 -0.29
C LYS A 30 -13.58 11.86 1.13
N GLY A 31 -12.72 11.74 2.14
CA GLY A 31 -13.13 11.64 3.55
C GLY A 31 -13.54 10.25 4.03
N VAL A 32 -13.37 9.22 3.19
CA VAL A 32 -13.49 7.82 3.63
C VAL A 32 -12.16 7.39 4.26
N HIS A 33 -12.20 6.84 5.47
CA HIS A 33 -11.01 6.46 6.23
C HIS A 33 -10.88 4.94 6.43
N TYR A 34 -9.67 4.46 6.64
CA TYR A 34 -9.37 3.07 7.01
C TYR A 34 -8.17 3.01 7.97
N SER A 35 -8.07 1.94 8.75
CA SER A 35 -7.01 1.79 9.75
C SER A 35 -5.65 1.51 9.10
N ILE A 36 -4.60 2.22 9.52
CA ILE A 36 -3.23 1.94 9.07
C ILE A 36 -2.77 0.55 9.50
N ASN A 37 -3.17 0.10 10.69
CA ASN A 37 -2.79 -1.22 11.21
C ASN A 37 -3.54 -2.33 10.48
N GLU A 38 -4.76 -2.09 10.05
CA GLU A 38 -5.49 -3.03 9.19
C GLU A 38 -4.81 -3.12 7.82
N PHE A 39 -4.41 -1.98 7.25
CA PHE A 39 -3.80 -1.94 5.93
C PHE A 39 -2.35 -2.46 5.90
N LEU A 40 -1.49 -1.98 6.78
CA LEU A 40 -0.07 -2.34 6.82
C LEU A 40 0.21 -3.57 7.68
N GLY A 41 -0.71 -3.99 8.54
CA GLY A 41 -0.47 -4.90 9.66
C GLY A 41 0.13 -4.16 10.89
N PRO A 42 0.50 -4.87 11.96
CA PRO A 42 1.10 -4.29 13.16
C PRO A 42 2.35 -3.43 12.84
N THR A 43 2.36 -2.15 13.20
CA THR A 43 3.44 -1.18 12.87
C THR A 43 4.23 -0.70 14.08
N GLU A 44 3.93 -1.22 15.27
CA GLU A 44 4.45 -0.76 16.56
C GLU A 44 5.98 -0.78 16.61
N ALA A 45 6.59 -1.83 16.08
CA ALA A 45 8.05 -1.97 16.01
C ALA A 45 8.74 -0.83 15.23
N PHE A 46 8.09 -0.32 14.18
CA PHE A 46 8.64 0.76 13.35
C PHE A 46 8.46 2.12 14.01
N ARG A 47 7.30 2.35 14.66
CA ARG A 47 6.99 3.62 15.33
C ARG A 47 7.85 3.82 16.57
N THR A 48 8.09 2.78 17.36
CA THR A 48 8.95 2.86 18.56
C THR A 48 10.39 3.24 18.23
N GLN A 49 10.94 2.72 17.11
CA GLN A 49 12.29 3.06 16.65
C GLN A 49 12.42 4.51 16.15
N GLU A 50 11.33 5.12 15.68
CA GLU A 50 11.33 6.54 15.29
C GLU A 50 11.28 7.45 16.53
N ALA A 51 10.48 7.10 17.54
CA ALA A 51 10.36 7.87 18.78
C ALA A 51 11.67 7.96 19.58
N THR A 52 12.57 6.97 19.46
CA THR A 52 13.88 6.97 20.13
C THR A 52 14.91 7.88 19.46
N ARG A 53 14.73 8.25 18.18
CA ARG A 53 15.59 9.22 17.49
C ARG A 53 15.20 10.62 17.98
N LYS A 54 16.07 11.27 18.78
CA LYS A 54 15.99 12.66 19.26
C LYS A 54 15.97 13.73 18.14
N LYS A 55 15.17 13.55 17.08
CA LYS A 55 15.02 14.48 15.96
C LYS A 55 13.65 15.14 16.01
N LYS A 56 13.55 16.29 15.33
CA LYS A 56 12.33 17.09 15.11
C LYS A 56 11.11 16.20 14.93
N LYS A 57 9.96 16.59 15.49
CA LYS A 57 8.67 15.92 15.29
C LYS A 57 8.43 15.72 13.79
N LEU A 58 8.58 14.47 13.33
CA LEU A 58 8.27 14.08 11.97
C LEU A 58 6.77 13.81 11.90
N ILE A 59 6.17 14.10 10.74
CA ILE A 59 4.77 13.81 10.46
C ILE A 59 4.78 12.75 9.36
N LEU A 60 4.04 11.66 9.56
CA LEU A 60 3.87 10.65 8.52
C LEU A 60 2.94 11.18 7.44
N TYR A 61 3.32 10.98 6.17
CA TYR A 61 2.50 11.31 5.00
C TYR A 61 2.16 10.05 4.23
N GLN A 62 1.00 10.08 3.58
CA GLN A 62 0.60 9.07 2.62
C GLN A 62 0.36 9.69 1.23
N CYS A 63 0.54 8.88 0.20
CA CYS A 63 0.21 9.20 -1.18
C CYS A 63 -0.43 7.97 -1.82
N VAL A 64 -1.63 8.14 -2.38
CA VAL A 64 -2.38 7.10 -3.08
C VAL A 64 -2.38 7.44 -4.57
N ILE A 65 -1.82 6.55 -5.38
CA ILE A 65 -1.74 6.70 -6.84
C ILE A 65 -2.57 5.60 -7.47
N TYR A 66 -3.49 5.97 -8.36
CA TYR A 66 -4.31 5.06 -9.14
C TYR A 66 -3.76 4.92 -10.55
N LEU A 67 -3.52 3.67 -10.94
CA LEU A 67 -3.10 3.29 -12.28
C LEU A 67 -4.34 2.88 -13.06
N GLY A 68 -4.72 3.69 -14.05
CA GLY A 68 -5.80 3.41 -14.97
C GLY A 68 -5.39 2.41 -16.06
N PRO A 69 -6.36 1.82 -16.79
CA PRO A 69 -6.09 0.78 -17.79
C PRO A 69 -5.10 1.15 -18.90
N GLY A 70 -4.98 2.44 -19.23
CA GLY A 70 -4.05 2.95 -20.24
C GLY A 70 -2.68 3.36 -19.68
N ASP A 71 -2.50 3.32 -18.36
CA ASP A 71 -1.25 3.75 -17.73
C ASP A 71 -0.19 2.64 -17.76
N TYR A 72 1.06 3.02 -17.57
CA TYR A 72 2.15 2.06 -17.42
C TYR A 72 2.03 1.33 -16.08
N HIS A 73 1.80 0.01 -16.10
CA HIS A 73 1.53 -0.80 -14.91
C HIS A 73 2.79 -1.32 -14.19
N ARG A 74 3.92 -0.64 -14.36
CA ARG A 74 5.10 -0.89 -13.53
C ARG A 74 5.25 0.21 -12.49
N PHE A 75 5.82 -0.17 -11.36
CA PHE A 75 6.14 0.74 -10.29
C PHE A 75 7.60 0.57 -9.88
N HIS A 76 8.16 1.66 -9.37
CA HIS A 76 9.54 1.81 -8.96
C HIS A 76 9.61 2.39 -7.55
N THR A 77 10.72 2.17 -6.88
CA THR A 77 10.96 2.77 -5.57
C THR A 77 11.13 4.29 -5.72
N PRO A 78 10.36 5.12 -4.98
CA PRO A 78 10.41 6.58 -5.12
C PRO A 78 11.63 7.23 -4.42
N ALA A 79 12.39 6.44 -3.67
CA ALA A 79 13.58 6.85 -2.95
C ALA A 79 14.46 5.64 -2.62
N ASP A 80 15.74 5.91 -2.35
CA ASP A 80 16.67 4.94 -1.77
C ASP A 80 16.21 4.56 -0.35
N TRP A 81 15.91 3.28 -0.14
CA TRP A 81 15.41 2.77 1.14
C TRP A 81 15.78 1.30 1.34
N THR A 82 15.74 0.86 2.60
CA THR A 82 16.01 -0.52 3.00
C THR A 82 14.71 -1.17 3.45
N ILE A 83 14.27 -2.18 2.72
CA ILE A 83 13.12 -3.00 3.07
C ILE A 83 13.54 -3.98 4.16
N THR A 84 12.79 -4.00 5.26
CA THR A 84 13.03 -4.90 6.40
C THR A 84 11.96 -5.97 6.53
N THR A 85 10.76 -5.73 6.01
CA THR A 85 9.64 -6.66 6.13
C THR A 85 8.76 -6.62 4.90
N ARG A 86 8.47 -7.79 4.33
CA ARG A 86 7.42 -7.97 3.34
C ARG A 86 6.23 -8.66 3.99
N ARG A 87 5.03 -8.14 3.74
CA ARG A 87 3.75 -8.75 4.13
C ARG A 87 2.90 -8.94 2.89
N HIS A 88 2.31 -10.12 2.75
CA HIS A 88 1.33 -10.41 1.72
C HIS A 88 -0.01 -10.65 2.40
N PHE A 89 -1.00 -9.86 2.02
CA PHE A 89 -2.36 -9.98 2.51
C PHE A 89 -3.21 -10.54 1.37
N PRO A 90 -3.57 -11.83 1.39
CA PRO A 90 -4.54 -12.35 0.44
C PRO A 90 -5.88 -11.64 0.66
N GLY A 91 -6.60 -11.37 -0.41
CA GLY A 91 -7.84 -10.60 -0.35
C GLY A 91 -8.65 -10.71 -1.63
N LYS A 92 -9.64 -9.84 -1.78
CA LYS A 92 -10.47 -9.76 -2.99
C LYS A 92 -9.73 -9.00 -4.09
N LEU A 93 -10.29 -9.03 -5.31
CA LEU A 93 -9.81 -8.20 -6.44
C LEU A 93 -10.92 -7.26 -6.88
N ILE A 94 -11.35 -6.39 -5.96
CA ILE A 94 -12.41 -5.41 -6.21
C ILE A 94 -11.84 -4.26 -7.04
N SER A 95 -12.66 -3.65 -7.89
CA SER A 95 -12.26 -2.51 -8.71
C SER A 95 -11.85 -1.31 -7.86
N VAL A 96 -10.66 -0.77 -8.13
CA VAL A 96 -10.11 0.41 -7.45
C VAL A 96 -10.43 1.71 -8.20
N ARG A 97 -11.32 1.69 -9.19
CA ARG A 97 -11.73 2.90 -9.92
C ARG A 97 -12.22 3.98 -8.94
N PRO A 98 -11.85 5.26 -9.12
CA PRO A 98 -12.14 6.31 -8.13
C PRO A 98 -13.61 6.42 -7.72
N THR A 99 -14.54 6.24 -8.67
CA THR A 99 -15.99 6.27 -8.42
C THR A 99 -16.49 5.14 -7.52
N PHE A 100 -15.84 3.99 -7.58
CA PHE A 100 -16.14 2.83 -6.75
C PHE A 100 -15.41 2.93 -5.40
N ALA A 101 -14.13 3.30 -5.42
CA ALA A 101 -13.31 3.48 -4.23
C ALA A 101 -13.87 4.56 -3.28
N SER A 102 -14.55 5.60 -3.78
CA SER A 102 -15.19 6.58 -2.91
C SER A 102 -16.44 6.06 -2.19
N ARG A 103 -16.99 4.91 -2.58
CA ARG A 103 -18.24 4.36 -2.03
C ARG A 103 -18.04 3.18 -1.09
N LEU A 104 -16.89 2.52 -1.15
CA LEU A 104 -16.58 1.34 -0.33
C LEU A 104 -15.46 1.66 0.67
N PRO A 105 -15.79 1.91 1.95
CA PRO A 105 -14.80 2.08 3.00
C PRO A 105 -13.91 0.85 3.16
N GLY A 106 -12.60 1.08 3.34
CA GLY A 106 -11.62 0.02 3.54
C GLY A 106 -11.32 -0.82 2.29
N LEU A 107 -11.73 -0.38 1.09
CA LEU A 107 -11.53 -1.14 -0.15
C LEU A 107 -10.08 -1.62 -0.32
N PHE A 108 -9.10 -0.76 -0.03
CA PHE A 108 -7.69 -1.10 -0.17
C PHE A 108 -7.22 -2.17 0.83
N ALA A 109 -7.83 -2.24 2.01
CA ALA A 109 -7.55 -3.27 3.01
C ALA A 109 -8.27 -4.60 2.70
N LEU A 110 -9.39 -4.56 1.97
CA LEU A 110 -10.12 -5.75 1.51
C LEU A 110 -9.45 -6.43 0.32
N ASN A 111 -8.77 -5.66 -0.52
CA ASN A 111 -8.10 -6.19 -1.70
C ASN A 111 -6.81 -6.94 -1.34
N GLU A 112 -6.49 -7.92 -2.18
CA GLU A 112 -5.17 -8.55 -2.16
C GLU A 112 -4.09 -7.47 -2.33
N ARG A 113 -3.08 -7.49 -1.47
CA ARG A 113 -2.01 -6.49 -1.49
C ARG A 113 -0.71 -7.02 -0.95
N VAL A 114 0.37 -6.37 -1.36
CA VAL A 114 1.72 -6.65 -0.90
C VAL A 114 2.31 -5.38 -0.32
N VAL A 115 2.65 -5.43 0.96
CA VAL A 115 3.15 -4.32 1.75
C VAL A 115 4.63 -4.56 2.02
N TYR A 116 5.45 -3.59 1.66
CA TYR A 116 6.86 -3.51 2.03
C TYR A 116 7.03 -2.43 3.09
N LEU A 117 7.65 -2.81 4.21
CA LEU A 117 7.96 -1.93 5.33
C LEU A 117 9.47 -1.83 5.46
N GLY A 118 9.94 -0.64 5.79
CA GLY A 118 11.36 -0.39 5.86
C GLY A 118 11.69 1.02 6.31
N ARG A 119 12.91 1.43 5.97
CA ARG A 119 13.46 2.73 6.37
C ARG A 119 14.17 3.40 5.21
N TRP A 120 14.03 4.71 5.14
CA TRP A 120 14.76 5.56 4.21
C TRP A 120 15.49 6.66 4.97
N LYS A 121 16.18 7.57 4.27
CA LYS A 121 16.98 8.63 4.92
C LYS A 121 16.24 9.44 6.00
N HIS A 122 14.92 9.60 5.86
CA HIS A 122 14.10 10.41 6.78
C HIS A 122 13.27 9.60 7.78
N GLY A 123 13.43 8.28 7.86
CA GLY A 123 12.76 7.46 8.89
C GLY A 123 11.97 6.31 8.30
N PHE A 124 10.78 6.05 8.85
CA PHE A 124 9.88 5.01 8.37
C PHE A 124 9.38 5.28 6.94
N MET A 125 9.31 4.23 6.14
CA MET A 125 8.67 4.24 4.83
C MET A 125 7.93 2.92 4.63
N SER A 126 6.76 3.02 3.99
CA SER A 126 6.03 1.85 3.51
C SER A 126 5.71 2.04 2.03
N PHE A 127 5.71 0.94 1.29
CA PHE A 127 5.33 0.90 -0.11
C PHE A 127 4.38 -0.28 -0.32
N THR A 128 3.18 -0.02 -0.82
CA THR A 128 2.15 -1.05 -0.95
C THR A 128 1.62 -1.11 -2.37
N ALA A 129 1.66 -2.30 -2.97
CA ALA A 129 0.97 -2.59 -4.22
C ALA A 129 -0.36 -3.28 -3.89
N VAL A 130 -1.46 -2.75 -4.41
CA VAL A 130 -2.82 -3.26 -4.18
C VAL A 130 -3.35 -3.82 -5.50
N GLY A 131 -3.73 -5.10 -5.51
CA GLY A 131 -4.35 -5.75 -6.65
C GLY A 131 -5.78 -5.27 -6.87
N ALA A 132 -6.26 -5.38 -8.10
CA ALA A 132 -7.64 -5.03 -8.45
C ALA A 132 -8.18 -5.94 -9.57
N THR A 133 -9.45 -5.75 -9.93
CA THR A 133 -10.10 -6.52 -10.99
C THR A 133 -9.32 -6.42 -12.29
N GLY A 134 -8.92 -7.58 -12.85
CA GLY A 134 -8.12 -7.66 -14.09
C GLY A 134 -6.62 -7.42 -13.90
N VAL A 135 -6.18 -6.94 -12.74
CA VAL A 135 -4.77 -6.63 -12.40
C VAL A 135 -4.45 -7.16 -10.99
N GLY A 136 -4.63 -8.46 -10.80
CA GLY A 136 -4.39 -9.12 -9.50
C GLY A 136 -2.95 -9.58 -9.27
N SER A 137 -2.21 -9.84 -10.35
CA SER A 137 -0.85 -10.35 -10.27
C SER A 137 0.14 -9.21 -10.02
N ILE A 138 0.73 -9.20 -8.82
CA ILE A 138 1.79 -8.30 -8.39
C ILE A 138 3.12 -9.04 -8.46
N CYS A 139 4.06 -8.49 -9.23
CA CYS A 139 5.42 -8.99 -9.37
C CYS A 139 6.41 -7.90 -8.94
N VAL A 140 7.43 -8.26 -8.17
CA VAL A 140 8.51 -7.36 -7.74
C VAL A 140 9.83 -8.01 -8.05
N GLU A 141 10.65 -7.38 -8.89
CA GLU A 141 11.93 -7.96 -9.36
C GLU A 141 12.87 -8.29 -8.20
N ALA A 142 12.86 -7.48 -7.14
CA ALA A 142 13.65 -7.70 -5.93
C ALA A 142 13.06 -8.75 -4.96
N ASP A 143 11.82 -9.22 -5.17
CA ASP A 143 11.17 -10.28 -4.38
C ASP A 143 10.65 -11.36 -5.33
N SER A 144 11.58 -12.13 -5.89
CA SER A 144 11.29 -13.22 -6.83
C SER A 144 10.41 -14.33 -6.24
N ASN A 145 10.34 -14.41 -4.90
CA ASN A 145 9.53 -15.39 -4.18
C ASN A 145 8.10 -14.89 -3.91
N LEU A 146 7.75 -13.70 -4.39
CA LEU A 146 6.39 -13.18 -4.28
C LEU A 146 5.47 -13.90 -5.29
N CYS A 147 4.45 -14.54 -4.76
CA CYS A 147 3.37 -15.10 -5.56
C CYS A 147 2.02 -14.55 -5.08
N THR A 148 1.33 -13.83 -5.95
CA THR A 148 0.00 -13.24 -5.70
C THR A 148 -1.04 -13.83 -6.66
N ASN A 149 -2.31 -13.52 -6.44
CA ASN A 149 -3.41 -13.95 -7.30
C ASN A 149 -3.44 -15.47 -7.51
N LYS A 150 -3.19 -16.21 -6.41
CA LYS A 150 -3.31 -17.66 -6.44
C LYS A 150 -4.79 -18.03 -6.38
N PRO A 151 -5.28 -18.92 -7.27
CA PRO A 151 -6.61 -19.47 -7.11
C PRO A 151 -6.64 -20.19 -5.75
N THR A 152 -7.52 -19.73 -4.85
CA THR A 152 -7.79 -20.43 -3.61
C THR A 152 -8.35 -21.79 -4.01
N ARG A 153 -7.57 -22.86 -3.85
CA ARG A 153 -8.12 -24.22 -3.94
C ARG A 153 -9.20 -24.29 -2.88
N SER A 154 -10.46 -24.34 -3.30
CA SER A 154 -11.54 -24.70 -2.40
C SER A 154 -11.14 -26.02 -1.74
N SER A 155 -11.34 -26.16 -0.43
CA SER A 155 -11.18 -27.43 0.30
C SER A 155 -12.09 -28.55 -0.25
N LEU A 156 -12.93 -28.24 -1.24
CA LEU A 156 -13.83 -29.14 -1.97
C LEU A 156 -13.27 -29.62 -3.31
N GLY A 157 -12.05 -29.22 -3.71
CA GLY A 157 -11.38 -29.77 -4.89
C GLY A 157 -12.02 -29.43 -6.24
N LEU A 158 -12.96 -28.47 -6.29
CA LEU A 158 -13.57 -28.05 -7.55
C LEU A 158 -12.89 -26.78 -8.07
N PRO A 159 -12.55 -26.72 -9.38
CA PRO A 159 -12.05 -25.52 -10.01
C PRO A 159 -13.15 -24.46 -10.05
N SER A 160 -12.80 -23.24 -9.64
CA SER A 160 -13.64 -22.06 -9.81
C SER A 160 -13.45 -21.57 -11.25
N TYR A 161 -14.51 -21.66 -12.06
CA TYR A 161 -14.61 -21.01 -13.37
C TYR A 161 -15.11 -19.57 -13.21
#